data_AF-A0A7K1AK12-F1
#
_entry.id   AF-A0A7K1AK12-F1
#
_cell.length_a   1.000
_cell.length_b   1.000
_cell.length_c   1.000
_cell.angle_alpha   90.00
_cell.angle_beta   90.00
_cell.angle_gamma   90.00
#
_symmetry.space_group_name_H-M   'P 1'
#
loop_
_entity.id
_entity.type
_entity.pdbx_description
1 polymer ?
#
loop_
_entity_poly.entity_id
_entity_poly.type
_entity_poly.pdbx_seq_one_letter_code
_entity_poly.pdbx_strand_id
1 'polypeptide(L)'
;MRNSPNQKLNLGIERDGASLEISLTPTSRAPIAKLGEVNPVGIIGVLSKVELDRSTPLAAITNSLSEGKNIVIGSYKALFALPAKIPDLIQATFGGGVRDPEGLVGVVGVARVSGDAAASENAGWAAKIGFFLLTVASLNIFIGLFNLLPLLPLDGGHMAIAIVDGVRRQNARLRKLPTPEPFDVVRLVPLTLAVIVVMGGLSLLLLAADIINPLRLNF
;
A
#
# COMPACT_ATOMS: atom_id res chain seq x y z
N MET A 1 -13.55 11.96 12.90
CA MET A 1 -13.83 13.39 12.68
C MET A 1 -14.40 13.68 11.31
N ARG A 2 -13.73 13.29 10.21
CA ARG A 2 -14.19 13.53 8.83
C ARG A 2 -15.63 13.06 8.55
N ASN A 3 -16.00 11.90 9.07
CA ASN A 3 -17.32 11.27 8.87
C ASN A 3 -18.38 11.71 9.90
N SER A 4 -18.08 12.70 10.76
CA SER A 4 -18.95 13.12 11.87
C SER A 4 -19.19 14.64 11.86
N PRO A 5 -19.68 15.23 10.75
CA PRO A 5 -19.96 16.66 10.70
C PRO A 5 -21.11 17.01 11.65
N ASN A 6 -20.97 18.14 12.36
CA ASN A 6 -21.93 18.65 13.34
C ASN A 6 -22.25 17.68 14.49
N GLN A 7 -21.45 16.63 14.68
CA GLN A 7 -21.58 15.70 15.80
C GLN A 7 -20.53 16.03 16.86
N LYS A 8 -20.95 16.05 18.12
CA LYS A 8 -20.06 16.27 19.26
C LYS A 8 -19.15 15.05 19.45
N LEU A 9 -17.84 15.28 19.47
CA LEU A 9 -16.82 14.26 19.66
C LEU A 9 -15.99 14.60 20.89
N ASN A 10 -15.68 13.59 21.70
CA ASN A 10 -14.74 13.73 22.81
C ASN A 10 -13.37 13.21 22.36
N LEU A 11 -12.34 13.99 22.62
CA LEU A 11 -10.96 13.70 22.24
C LEU A 11 -10.06 13.79 23.45
N GLY A 12 -9.26 12.76 23.67
CA GLY A 12 -8.10 12.83 24.55
C GLY A 12 -6.97 13.53 23.83
N ILE A 13 -6.45 14.61 24.41
CA ILE A 13 -5.23 15.26 23.98
C ILE A 13 -4.21 15.22 25.11
N GLU A 14 -2.93 15.14 24.77
CA GLU A 14 -1.84 15.32 25.72
C GLU A 14 -1.26 16.72 25.55
N ARG A 15 -1.20 17.50 26.64
CA ARG A 15 -0.59 18.83 26.66
C ARG A 15 0.31 18.93 27.88
N ASP A 16 1.60 19.19 27.65
CA ASP A 16 2.62 19.31 28.69
C ASP A 16 2.66 18.10 29.65
N GLY A 17 2.46 16.89 29.11
CA GLY A 17 2.45 15.63 29.87
C GLY A 17 1.17 15.36 30.68
N ALA A 18 0.15 16.22 30.59
CA ALA A 18 -1.16 15.99 31.16
C ALA A 18 -2.15 15.55 30.08
N SER A 19 -2.92 14.49 30.35
CA SER A 19 -4.04 14.07 29.52
C SER A 19 -5.27 14.92 29.80
N LEU A 20 -5.77 15.64 28.79
CA LEU A 20 -7.03 16.40 28.84
C LEU A 20 -8.05 15.79 27.91
N GLU A 21 -9.30 15.70 28.36
CA GLU A 21 -10.43 15.44 27.48
C GLU A 21 -11.05 16.76 27.02
N ILE A 22 -11.09 16.96 25.71
CA ILE A 22 -11.76 18.10 25.09
C ILE A 22 -12.96 17.59 24.29
N SER A 23 -14.06 18.35 24.34
CA SER A 23 -15.21 18.09 23.49
C SER A 23 -15.24 19.10 22.35
N LEU A 24 -15.23 18.63 21.11
CA LEU A 24 -15.32 19.48 19.94
C LEU A 24 -16.44 19.02 19.01
N THR A 25 -16.97 19.95 18.20
CA THR A 25 -17.98 19.65 17.20
C THR A 25 -17.43 20.09 15.84
N PRO A 26 -17.05 19.15 14.95
CA PRO A 26 -16.54 19.51 13.63
C PRO A 26 -17.59 20.27 12.83
N THR A 27 -17.23 21.39 12.23
CA THR A 27 -18.11 22.15 11.34
C THR A 27 -18.22 21.42 10.00
N SER A 28 -19.43 21.37 9.43
CA SER A 28 -19.63 20.81 8.09
C SER A 28 -19.06 21.75 7.02
N ARG A 29 -18.15 21.22 6.19
CA ARG A 29 -17.67 21.88 4.97
C ARG A 29 -18.29 21.19 3.75
N ALA A 30 -18.72 22.00 2.77
CA ALA A 30 -19.18 21.51 1.47
C ALA A 30 -18.09 20.63 0.80
N PRO A 31 -18.46 19.53 0.11
CA PRO A 31 -17.49 18.65 -0.53
C PRO A 31 -16.66 19.41 -1.58
N ILE A 32 -15.35 19.19 -1.58
CA ILE A 32 -14.47 19.69 -2.64
C ILE A 32 -14.28 18.56 -3.66
N ALA A 33 -14.88 18.71 -4.84
CA ALA A 33 -14.76 17.76 -5.94
C ALA A 33 -13.29 17.53 -6.35
N LYS A 34 -12.44 18.56 -6.23
CA LYS A 34 -10.99 18.46 -6.44
C LYS A 34 -10.26 17.57 -5.43
N LEU A 35 -10.91 17.10 -4.36
CA LEU A 35 -10.35 16.19 -3.36
C LEU A 35 -11.09 14.84 -3.36
N GLY A 36 -11.92 14.57 -4.38
CA GLY A 36 -12.71 13.32 -4.46
C GLY A 36 -13.84 13.25 -3.42
N GLU A 37 -14.25 14.37 -2.84
CA GLU A 37 -15.32 14.41 -1.85
C GLU A 37 -16.68 14.49 -2.54
N VAL A 38 -17.60 13.61 -2.12
CA VAL A 38 -19.00 13.60 -2.61
C VAL A 38 -19.98 14.03 -1.52
N ASN A 39 -19.63 13.77 -0.25
CA ASN A 39 -20.43 14.15 0.91
C ASN A 39 -19.76 15.27 1.71
N PRO A 40 -20.54 16.12 2.41
CA PRO A 40 -19.99 17.10 3.34
C PRO A 40 -19.08 16.44 4.38
N VAL A 41 -17.96 17.08 4.68
CA VAL A 41 -16.96 16.55 5.62
C VAL A 41 -16.86 17.44 6.86
N GLY A 42 -16.65 16.80 8.02
CA GLY A 42 -16.38 17.51 9.27
C GLY A 42 -14.97 18.06 9.32
N ILE A 43 -14.82 19.37 9.57
CA ILE A 43 -13.52 20.05 9.74
C ILE A 43 -13.44 20.75 11.10
N ILE A 44 -12.23 20.81 11.65
CA ILE A 44 -11.95 21.44 12.95
C ILE A 44 -10.92 22.58 12.87
N GLY A 45 -10.40 22.88 11.66
CA GLY A 45 -9.45 23.96 11.46
C GLY A 45 -8.07 23.74 12.08
N VAL A 46 -7.70 22.48 12.39
CA VAL A 46 -6.37 22.13 12.90
C VAL A 46 -5.46 21.73 11.74
N LEU A 47 -4.29 22.34 11.69
CA LEU A 47 -3.22 21.97 10.78
C LEU A 47 -2.24 21.06 11.53
N SER A 48 -1.99 19.85 11.02
CA SER A 48 -0.95 18.99 11.58
C SER A 48 0.41 19.60 11.26
N LYS A 49 1.12 20.05 12.28
CA LYS A 49 2.53 20.41 12.15
C LYS A 49 3.33 19.10 12.15
N VAL A 50 3.87 18.72 10.98
CA VAL A 50 4.79 17.59 10.88
C VAL A 50 6.15 18.07 11.38
N GLU A 51 6.46 17.76 12.62
CA GLU A 51 7.75 18.11 13.24
C GLU A 51 8.67 16.88 13.23
N LEU A 52 9.92 17.09 12.83
CA LEU A 52 10.92 16.02 12.84
C LEU A 52 11.34 15.75 14.28
N ASP A 53 10.91 14.62 14.82
CA ASP A 53 11.37 14.18 16.12
C ASP A 53 12.80 13.63 16.04
N ARG A 54 13.67 14.09 16.95
CA ARG A 54 15.08 13.70 16.98
C ARG A 54 15.25 12.52 17.91
N SER A 55 15.35 11.33 17.34
CA SER A 55 15.72 10.13 18.08
C SER A 55 17.22 10.09 18.41
N THR A 56 17.58 9.53 19.55
CA THR A 56 18.97 9.15 19.84
C THR A 56 19.43 8.06 18.85
N PRO A 57 20.76 7.88 18.61
CA PRO A 57 21.23 6.92 17.59
C PRO A 57 20.70 5.49 17.80
N LEU A 58 20.63 5.03 19.06
CA LEU A 58 20.10 3.70 19.37
C LEU A 58 18.59 3.62 19.14
N ALA A 59 17.84 4.64 19.58
CA ALA A 59 16.40 4.72 19.35
C ALA A 59 16.07 4.83 17.85
N ALA A 60 16.90 5.52 17.06
CA ALA A 60 16.71 5.64 15.62
C ALA A 60 16.80 4.27 14.92
N ILE A 61 17.73 3.40 15.34
CA ILE A 61 17.84 2.04 14.78
C ILE A 61 16.61 1.22 15.13
N THR A 62 16.18 1.23 16.40
CA THR A 62 15.00 0.47 16.83
C THR A 62 13.73 0.95 16.14
N ASN A 63 13.56 2.27 16.04
CA ASN A 63 12.43 2.89 15.36
C ASN A 63 12.44 2.53 13.87
N SER A 64 13.59 2.61 13.21
CA SER A 64 13.72 2.24 11.78
C SER A 64 13.40 0.77 11.51
N LEU A 65 13.82 -0.15 12.41
CA LEU A 65 13.48 -1.57 12.30
C LEU A 65 11.99 -1.82 12.52
N SER A 66 11.38 -1.14 13.49
CA SER A 66 9.95 -1.23 13.76
C SER A 66 9.13 -0.71 12.56
N GLU A 67 9.50 0.45 12.01
CA GLU A 67 8.83 1.00 10.83
C GLU A 67 9.06 0.14 9.60
N GLY A 68 10.27 -0.37 9.38
CA GLY A 68 10.55 -1.34 8.32
C GLY A 68 9.66 -2.57 8.41
N LYS A 69 9.47 -3.12 9.62
CA LYS A 69 8.55 -4.23 9.87
C LYS A 69 7.10 -3.85 9.54
N ASN A 70 6.65 -2.66 9.93
CA ASN A 70 5.31 -2.17 9.63
C ASN A 70 5.08 -2.07 8.11
N ILE A 71 6.06 -1.56 7.36
CA ILE A 71 6.01 -1.47 5.90
C ILE A 71 5.92 -2.87 5.28
N VAL A 72 6.72 -3.84 5.75
CA VAL A 72 6.67 -5.22 5.26
C VAL A 72 5.31 -5.86 5.53
N ILE A 73 4.78 -5.74 6.75
CA ILE A 73 3.47 -6.31 7.12
C ILE A 73 2.35 -5.62 6.34
N GLY A 74 2.40 -4.30 6.20
CA GLY A 74 1.43 -3.52 5.43
C GLY A 74 1.44 -3.93 3.95
N SER A 75 2.64 -4.06 3.37
CA SER A 75 2.82 -4.51 1.98
C SER A 75 2.30 -5.94 1.77
N TYR A 76 2.57 -6.85 2.72
CA TYR A 76 2.01 -8.20 2.72
C TYR A 76 0.48 -8.17 2.76
N LYS A 77 -0.13 -7.43 3.69
CA LYS A 77 -1.59 -7.30 3.77
C LYS A 77 -2.19 -6.74 2.49
N ALA A 78 -1.57 -5.70 1.91
CA ALA A 78 -1.99 -5.11 0.65
C ALA A 78 -1.94 -6.13 -0.49
N LEU A 79 -0.88 -6.95 -0.57
CA LEU A 79 -0.70 -7.99 -1.58
C LEU A 79 -1.84 -9.02 -1.57
N PHE A 80 -2.23 -9.50 -0.38
CA PHE A 80 -3.33 -10.46 -0.24
C PHE A 80 -4.71 -9.82 -0.41
N ALA A 81 -4.84 -8.52 -0.14
CA ALA A 81 -6.06 -7.78 -0.40
C ALA A 81 -6.26 -7.42 -1.88
N LEU A 82 -5.21 -7.50 -2.73
CA LEU A 82 -5.26 -7.10 -4.14
C LEU A 82 -6.48 -7.68 -4.89
N PRO A 83 -6.75 -9.00 -4.86
CA PRO A 83 -7.82 -9.57 -5.68
C PRO A 83 -9.20 -9.03 -5.30
N ALA A 84 -9.42 -8.75 -4.01
CA ALA A 84 -10.66 -8.19 -3.50
C ALA A 84 -10.85 -6.72 -3.91
N LYS A 85 -9.77 -5.98 -4.16
CA LYS A 85 -9.80 -4.55 -4.54
C LYS A 85 -9.92 -4.34 -6.06
N ILE A 86 -9.81 -5.37 -6.89
CA ILE A 86 -9.94 -5.26 -8.36
C ILE A 86 -11.36 -4.85 -8.78
N PRO A 87 -12.45 -5.46 -8.25
CA PRO A 87 -13.80 -5.03 -8.61
C PRO A 87 -14.09 -3.58 -8.23
N ASP A 88 -13.65 -3.15 -7.04
CA ASP A 88 -13.78 -1.77 -6.57
C ASP A 88 -13.06 -0.80 -7.50
N LEU A 89 -11.86 -1.16 -7.97
CA LEU A 89 -11.09 -0.40 -8.95
C LEU A 89 -11.86 -0.25 -10.28
N ILE A 90 -12.45 -1.33 -10.81
CA ILE A 90 -13.23 -1.28 -12.06
C ILE A 90 -14.46 -0.38 -11.88
N GLN A 91 -15.21 -0.53 -10.78
CA GLN A 91 -16.39 0.27 -10.49
C GLN A 91 -16.05 1.74 -10.30
N ALA A 92 -14.96 2.06 -9.60
CA ALA A 92 -14.50 3.43 -9.45
C ALA A 92 -14.01 4.05 -10.77
N THR A 93 -13.46 3.24 -11.68
CA THR A 93 -12.91 3.73 -12.96
C THR A 93 -13.99 3.96 -14.02
N PHE A 94 -14.90 2.99 -14.20
CA PHE A 94 -15.89 3.02 -15.28
C PHE A 94 -17.33 3.23 -14.81
N GLY A 95 -17.62 2.91 -13.54
CA GLY A 95 -18.95 3.01 -12.95
C GLY A 95 -19.25 4.35 -12.26
N GLY A 96 -18.34 5.32 -12.31
CA GLY A 96 -18.50 6.62 -11.64
C GLY A 96 -18.42 6.57 -10.11
N GLY A 97 -17.93 5.46 -9.54
CA GLY A 97 -17.76 5.31 -8.10
C GLY A 97 -16.67 6.22 -7.52
N VAL A 98 -16.76 6.50 -6.22
CA VAL A 98 -15.71 7.25 -5.49
C VAL A 98 -14.46 6.40 -5.37
N ARG A 99 -13.30 7.00 -5.63
CA ARG A 99 -12.01 6.34 -5.50
C ARG A 99 -11.69 6.12 -4.01
N ASP A 100 -11.59 4.86 -3.59
CA ASP A 100 -11.16 4.49 -2.23
C ASP A 100 -9.72 5.01 -1.98
N PRO A 101 -9.48 5.87 -0.97
CA PRO A 101 -8.15 6.34 -0.61
C PRO A 101 -7.18 5.22 -0.21
N GLU A 102 -7.70 4.09 0.25
CA GLU A 102 -6.92 2.87 0.58
C GLU A 102 -6.95 1.85 -0.57
N GLY A 103 -7.44 2.25 -1.74
CA GLY A 103 -7.54 1.43 -2.93
C GLY A 103 -6.19 1.23 -3.65
N LEU A 104 -6.21 0.37 -4.67
CA LEU A 104 -5.02 0.08 -5.48
C LEU A 104 -4.48 1.33 -6.17
N VAL A 105 -3.20 1.63 -5.96
CA VAL A 105 -2.52 2.76 -6.61
C VAL A 105 -1.65 2.23 -7.76
N GLY A 106 -1.82 2.77 -8.96
CA GLY A 106 -0.92 2.46 -10.08
C GLY A 106 0.35 3.31 -10.06
N VAL A 107 1.24 3.05 -11.02
CA VAL A 107 2.54 3.75 -11.14
C VAL A 107 2.35 5.26 -11.35
N VAL A 108 1.32 5.64 -12.12
CA VAL A 108 1.00 7.06 -12.40
C VAL A 108 0.45 7.74 -11.14
N GLY A 109 -0.36 7.03 -10.35
CA GLY A 109 -0.85 7.50 -9.05
C GLY A 109 0.28 7.76 -8.07
N VAL A 110 1.23 6.83 -7.94
CA VAL A 110 2.42 7.00 -7.07
C VAL A 110 3.28 8.18 -7.52
N ALA A 111 3.51 8.32 -8.83
CA ALA A 111 4.29 9.44 -9.37
C ALA A 111 3.63 10.80 -9.09
N ARG A 112 2.30 10.87 -9.22
CA ARG A 112 1.52 12.08 -8.90
C ARG A 112 1.57 12.42 -7.42
N VAL A 113 1.29 11.46 -6.55
CA VAL A 113 1.35 11.62 -5.10
C VAL A 113 2.74 12.10 -4.66
N SER A 114 3.78 11.54 -5.28
CA SER A 114 5.16 11.95 -5.03
C SER A 114 5.45 13.38 -5.53
N GLY A 115 4.87 13.77 -6.66
CA GLY A 115 4.92 15.14 -7.18
C GLY A 115 4.22 16.14 -6.27
N ASP A 116 3.02 15.82 -5.79
CA ASP A 116 2.24 16.65 -4.87
C ASP A 116 2.99 16.84 -3.54
N ALA A 117 3.58 15.77 -3.00
CA ALA A 117 4.41 15.84 -1.80
C ALA A 117 5.69 16.68 -2.01
N ALA A 118 6.31 16.60 -3.19
CA ALA A 118 7.49 17.40 -3.53
C ALA A 118 7.15 18.89 -3.73
N ALA A 119 5.98 19.19 -4.30
CA ALA A 119 5.47 20.54 -4.51
C ALA A 119 4.93 21.22 -3.24
N SER A 120 4.64 20.44 -2.19
CA SER A 120 4.17 20.98 -0.91
C SER A 120 5.16 22.00 -0.32
N GLU A 121 4.71 23.25 -0.19
CA GLU A 121 5.50 24.36 0.37
C GLU A 121 5.62 24.29 1.90
N ASN A 122 4.73 23.52 2.55
CA ASN A 122 4.67 23.39 4.01
C ASN A 122 5.70 22.41 4.60
N ALA A 123 6.38 21.63 3.76
CA ALA A 123 7.35 20.62 4.20
C ALA A 123 8.80 21.09 4.03
N GLY A 124 9.59 21.01 5.10
CA GLY A 124 11.04 21.26 5.03
C GLY A 124 11.76 20.24 4.14
N TRP A 125 12.93 20.61 3.60
CA TRP A 125 13.69 19.76 2.65
C TRP A 125 13.98 18.35 3.18
N ALA A 126 14.30 18.21 4.47
CA ALA A 126 14.50 16.92 5.11
C ALA A 126 13.24 16.03 5.12
N ALA A 127 12.06 16.62 5.31
CA ALA A 127 10.80 15.88 5.26
C ALA A 127 10.49 15.39 3.83
N LYS A 128 10.79 16.21 2.81
CA LYS A 128 10.63 15.83 1.40
C LYS A 128 11.52 14.63 1.03
N ILE A 129 12.79 14.66 1.45
CA ILE A 129 13.72 13.53 1.24
C ILE A 129 13.24 12.29 2.00
N GLY A 130 12.80 12.44 3.25
CA GLY A 130 12.27 11.34 4.04
C GLY A 130 11.08 10.66 3.36
N PHE A 131 10.12 11.46 2.88
CA PHE A 131 8.97 10.96 2.13
C PHE A 131 9.38 10.24 0.83
N PHE A 132 10.30 10.82 0.08
CA PHE A 132 10.82 10.19 -1.14
C PHE A 132 11.48 8.84 -0.86
N LEU A 133 12.39 8.78 0.12
CA LEU A 133 13.05 7.55 0.52
C LEU A 133 12.06 6.50 1.00
N LEU A 134 11.06 6.89 1.80
CA LEU A 134 10.02 6.00 2.29
C LEU A 134 9.16 5.45 1.14
N THR A 135 8.81 6.29 0.17
CA THR A 135 8.04 5.88 -1.01
C THR A 135 8.83 4.87 -1.84
N VAL A 136 10.11 5.16 -2.13
CA VAL A 136 11.00 4.23 -2.85
C VAL A 136 11.19 2.93 -2.08
N ALA A 137 11.40 2.99 -0.77
CA ALA A 137 11.56 1.80 0.08
C ALA A 137 10.29 0.94 0.09
N SER A 138 9.13 1.54 0.31
CA SER A 138 7.84 0.83 0.33
C SER A 138 7.53 0.17 -1.02
N LEU A 139 7.79 0.86 -2.13
CA LEU A 139 7.60 0.31 -3.47
C LEU A 139 8.53 -0.88 -3.73
N ASN A 140 9.82 -0.76 -3.38
CA ASN A 140 10.77 -1.86 -3.55
C ASN A 140 10.43 -3.07 -2.67
N ILE A 141 10.01 -2.84 -1.43
CA ILE A 141 9.53 -3.92 -0.54
C ILE A 141 8.30 -4.60 -1.14
N PHE A 142 7.34 -3.82 -1.66
CA PHE A 142 6.15 -4.36 -2.29
C PHE A 142 6.48 -5.17 -3.55
N ILE A 143 7.35 -4.66 -4.44
CA ILE A 143 7.80 -5.39 -5.64
C ILE A 143 8.55 -6.67 -5.24
N GLY A 144 9.42 -6.60 -4.22
CA GLY A 144 10.14 -7.77 -3.71
C GLY A 144 9.18 -8.84 -3.19
N LEU A 145 8.19 -8.45 -2.38
CA LEU A 145 7.15 -9.38 -1.89
C LEU A 145 6.27 -9.91 -3.03
N PHE A 146 5.93 -9.07 -4.00
CA PHE A 146 5.18 -9.47 -5.18
C PHE A 146 5.96 -10.52 -5.98
N ASN A 147 7.25 -10.31 -6.22
CA ASN A 147 8.11 -11.28 -6.90
C ASN A 147 8.31 -12.59 -6.13
N LEU A 148 8.11 -12.60 -4.81
CA LEU A 148 8.14 -13.81 -3.99
C LEU A 148 6.84 -14.64 -4.06
N LEU A 149 5.79 -14.14 -4.72
CA LEU A 149 4.58 -14.93 -4.92
C LEU A 149 4.88 -16.22 -5.71
N PRO A 150 4.22 -17.35 -5.38
CA PRO A 150 4.44 -18.64 -6.03
C PRO A 150 3.76 -18.70 -7.41
N LEU A 151 4.09 -17.75 -8.28
CA LEU A 151 3.60 -17.61 -9.63
C LEU A 151 4.80 -17.75 -10.58
N LEU A 152 4.72 -18.60 -11.59
CA LEU A 152 5.81 -18.83 -12.54
C LEU A 152 6.39 -17.61 -13.27
N PRO A 153 5.59 -16.59 -13.68
CA PRO A 153 6.19 -15.42 -14.31
C PRO A 153 7.01 -14.56 -13.32
N LEU A 154 6.96 -14.89 -12.03
CA LEU A 154 7.70 -14.23 -10.96
C LEU A 154 8.78 -15.17 -10.42
N ASP A 155 9.81 -14.58 -9.81
CA ASP A 155 10.96 -15.33 -9.29
C ASP A 155 10.54 -16.39 -8.24
N GLY A 156 9.51 -16.09 -7.45
CA GLY A 156 8.92 -16.96 -6.44
C GLY A 156 8.29 -18.23 -7.01
N GLY A 157 7.89 -18.26 -8.29
CA GLY A 157 7.41 -19.47 -8.95
C GLY A 157 8.51 -20.52 -9.10
N HIS A 158 9.72 -20.09 -9.48
CA HIS A 158 10.89 -20.98 -9.58
C HIS A 158 11.33 -21.45 -8.20
N MET A 159 11.30 -20.57 -7.20
CA MET A 159 11.54 -20.94 -5.81
C MET A 159 10.53 -21.97 -5.31
N ALA A 160 9.23 -21.79 -5.60
CA ALA A 160 8.18 -22.72 -5.21
C ALA A 160 8.41 -24.12 -5.80
N ILE A 161 8.78 -24.21 -7.08
CA ILE A 161 9.12 -25.47 -7.74
C ILE A 161 10.35 -26.12 -7.09
N ALA A 162 11.40 -25.34 -6.84
CA ALA A 162 12.62 -25.83 -6.19
C ALA A 162 12.35 -26.33 -4.76
N ILE A 163 11.48 -25.65 -4.00
CA ILE A 163 11.04 -26.08 -2.67
C ILE A 163 10.28 -27.40 -2.77
N VAL A 164 9.32 -27.52 -3.68
CA VAL A 164 8.56 -28.76 -3.89
C VAL A 164 9.46 -29.92 -4.27
N ASP A 165 10.38 -29.73 -5.22
CA ASP A 165 11.33 -30.77 -5.62
C ASP A 165 12.33 -31.10 -4.51
N GLY A 166 12.76 -30.10 -3.73
CA GLY A 166 13.59 -30.30 -2.54
C GLY A 166 12.90 -31.18 -1.49
N VAL A 167 11.64 -30.88 -1.18
CA VAL A 167 10.82 -31.67 -0.23
C VAL A 167 10.57 -33.08 -0.76
N ARG A 168 10.26 -33.25 -2.06
CA ARG A 168 10.07 -34.56 -2.70
C ARG A 168 11.34 -35.40 -2.63
N ARG A 169 12.50 -34.81 -2.93
CA ARG A 169 13.81 -35.48 -2.84
C ARG A 169 14.16 -35.86 -1.40
N GLN A 170 13.90 -34.97 -0.45
CA GLN A 170 14.16 -35.23 0.98
C GLN A 170 13.28 -36.38 1.49
N ASN A 171 11.99 -36.41 1.15
CA ASN A 171 11.08 -37.48 1.54
C ASN A 171 11.47 -38.83 0.89
N ALA A 172 11.85 -38.83 -0.39
CA ALA A 172 12.34 -40.03 -1.06
C ALA A 172 13.62 -40.58 -0.40
N ARG A 173 14.56 -39.70 -0.04
CA ARG A 173 15.77 -40.06 0.70
C ARG A 173 15.47 -40.66 2.07
N LEU A 174 14.53 -40.07 2.82
CA LEU A 174 14.09 -40.60 4.12
C LEU A 174 13.44 -41.99 3.99
N ARG A 175 12.69 -42.21 2.91
CA ARG A 175 12.02 -43.48 2.62
C ARG A 175 12.88 -44.49 1.86
N LYS A 176 14.16 -44.18 1.59
CA LYS A 176 15.09 -44.99 0.77
C LYS A 176 14.51 -45.34 -0.62
N LEU A 177 13.69 -44.46 -1.17
CA LEU A 177 13.12 -44.58 -2.51
C LEU A 177 14.03 -43.90 -3.54
N PRO A 178 13.95 -44.29 -4.83
CA PRO A 178 14.65 -43.60 -5.90
C PRO A 178 14.28 -42.11 -5.95
N THR A 179 15.24 -41.28 -6.36
CA THR A 179 15.04 -39.83 -6.44
C THR A 179 13.99 -39.50 -7.50
N PRO A 180 12.93 -38.74 -7.17
CA PRO A 180 11.89 -38.38 -8.11
C PRO A 180 12.42 -37.45 -9.20
N GLU A 181 11.89 -37.60 -10.41
CA GLU A 181 12.22 -36.71 -11.53
C GLU A 181 11.83 -35.24 -11.22
N PRO A 182 12.64 -34.27 -11.70
CA PRO A 182 12.33 -32.85 -11.57
C PRO A 182 10.95 -32.51 -12.13
N PHE A 183 10.31 -31.50 -11.56
CA PHE A 183 9.00 -31.08 -12.03
C PHE A 183 9.10 -30.51 -13.46
N ASP A 184 8.23 -30.98 -14.35
CA ASP A 184 8.16 -30.50 -15.73
C ASP A 184 7.45 -29.14 -15.77
N VAL A 185 8.26 -28.08 -15.84
CA VAL A 185 7.78 -26.68 -15.93
C VAL A 185 7.04 -26.37 -17.22
N VAL A 186 7.21 -27.16 -18.28
CA VAL A 186 6.51 -26.94 -19.56
C VAL A 186 4.99 -27.08 -19.37
N ARG A 187 4.57 -27.99 -18.48
CA ARG A 187 3.15 -28.17 -18.13
C ARG A 187 2.53 -26.94 -17.48
N LEU A 188 3.35 -26.06 -16.92
CA LEU A 188 2.90 -24.85 -16.25
C LEU A 188 2.85 -23.63 -17.19
N VAL A 189 3.37 -23.74 -18.42
CA VAL A 189 3.36 -22.65 -19.41
C VAL A 189 1.95 -22.07 -19.68
N PRO A 190 0.88 -22.87 -19.84
CA PRO A 190 -0.47 -22.31 -20.03
C PRO A 190 -0.92 -21.45 -18.84
N LEU A 191 -0.58 -21.88 -17.62
CA LEU A 191 -0.86 -21.13 -16.40
C LEU A 191 -0.03 -19.84 -16.34
N THR A 192 1.27 -19.91 -16.69
CA THR A 192 2.14 -18.74 -16.78
C THR A 192 1.57 -17.69 -17.73
N LEU A 193 1.12 -18.11 -18.92
CA LEU A 193 0.48 -17.22 -19.90
C LEU A 193 -0.79 -16.58 -19.35
N ALA A 194 -1.65 -17.35 -18.68
CA ALA A 194 -2.86 -16.83 -18.04
C ALA A 194 -2.53 -15.75 -17.00
N VAL A 195 -1.53 -15.99 -16.14
CA VAL A 195 -1.08 -15.02 -15.14
C VAL A 195 -0.51 -13.76 -15.79
N ILE A 196 0.30 -13.90 -16.85
CA ILE A 196 0.84 -12.74 -17.60
C ILE A 196 -0.29 -11.89 -18.18
N VAL A 197 -1.31 -12.51 -18.78
CA VAL A 197 -2.48 -11.80 -19.33
C VAL A 197 -3.23 -11.07 -18.21
N VAL A 198 -3.46 -11.71 -17.07
CA VAL A 198 -4.15 -11.09 -15.92
C VAL A 198 -3.34 -9.91 -15.37
N MET A 199 -2.03 -10.07 -15.19
CA MET A 199 -1.16 -8.99 -14.72
C MET A 199 -1.07 -7.83 -15.70
N GLY A 200 -0.93 -8.11 -17.00
CA GLY A 200 -0.93 -7.08 -18.04
C GLY A 200 -2.27 -6.34 -18.10
N GLY A 201 -3.38 -7.06 -17.97
CA GLY A 201 -4.73 -6.49 -17.87
C GLY A 201 -4.90 -5.60 -16.65
N LEU A 202 -4.45 -6.05 -15.47
CA LEU A 202 -4.48 -5.25 -14.24
C LEU A 202 -3.60 -4.00 -14.35
N SER A 203 -2.43 -4.11 -14.97
CA SER A 203 -1.53 -2.98 -15.21
C SER A 203 -2.19 -1.91 -16.09
N LEU A 204 -2.80 -2.33 -17.21
CA LEU A 204 -3.56 -1.44 -18.09
C LEU A 204 -4.77 -0.82 -17.38
N LEU A 205 -5.48 -1.60 -16.57
CA LEU A 205 -6.61 -1.11 -15.77
C LEU A 205 -6.17 -0.04 -14.77
N LEU A 206 -5.07 -0.27 -14.06
CA LEU A 206 -4.52 0.72 -13.11
C LEU A 206 -4.07 2.00 -13.82
N LEU A 207 -3.44 1.87 -14.98
CA LEU A 207 -3.07 3.01 -15.80
C LEU A 207 -4.31 3.81 -16.24
N ALA A 208 -5.35 3.12 -16.71
CA ALA A 208 -6.62 3.75 -17.07
C ALA A 208 -7.28 4.43 -15.86
N ALA A 209 -7.30 3.76 -14.70
CA ALA A 209 -7.85 4.29 -13.46
C ALA A 209 -7.12 5.56 -13.00
N ASP A 210 -5.79 5.56 -13.01
CA ASP A 210 -4.98 6.71 -12.59
C ASP A 210 -5.13 7.92 -13.54
N ILE A 211 -5.50 7.70 -14.80
CA ILE A 211 -5.78 8.76 -15.77
C ILE A 211 -7.21 9.28 -15.63
N ILE A 212 -8.20 8.37 -15.57
CA ILE A 212 -9.63 8.70 -15.60
C ILE A 212 -10.13 9.18 -14.23
N ASN A 213 -9.78 8.46 -13.17
CA ASN A 213 -10.20 8.75 -11.79
C ASN A 213 -9.00 8.68 -10.83
N PRO A 214 -8.11 9.69 -10.89
CA PRO A 214 -6.89 9.69 -10.12
C PRO A 214 -7.15 9.72 -8.61
N LEU A 215 -6.33 8.98 -7.88
CA LEU A 215 -6.23 9.10 -6.43
C LEU A 215 -5.79 10.51 -6.04
N ARG A 216 -6.43 11.05 -5.01
CA ARG A 216 -6.12 12.35 -4.44
C ARG A 216 -5.92 12.17 -2.95
N LEU A 217 -4.69 12.40 -2.50
CA LEU A 217 -4.35 12.39 -1.09
C LEU A 217 -4.33 13.84 -0.61
N ASN A 218 -5.07 14.12 0.47
CA ASN A 218 -5.04 15.43 1.10
C ASN A 218 -3.75 15.51 1.92
N PHE A 219 -2.78 16.27 1.45
CA PHE A 219 -1.60 16.68 2.20
C PHE A 219 -1.83 18.03 2.88
#